data_AF-A0A9C9GA50-F1
#
_entry.id   AF-A0A9C9GA50-F1
#
_cell.length_a   1.000
_cell.length_b   1.000
_cell.length_c   1.000
_cell.angle_alpha   90.00
_cell.angle_beta   90.00
_cell.angle_gamma   90.00
#
_symmetry.space_group_name_H-M   'P 1'
#
loop_
_entity.id
_entity.type
_entity.pdbx_description
1 polymer ?
#
loop_
_entity_poly.entity_id
_entity_poly.type
_entity_poly.pdbx_seq_one_letter_code
_entity_poly.pdbx_strand_id
1 'polypeptide(L)'
;PFEDGNGRIHRYLFHHVLAEKGFVPKGLVFPVSAVILERIDDYRQTLEHYSKPRLDFIKWRPTDKGNVEILNETIDLYRYFDATRQAEFLFECVEETVNKTLPDEVSYLAKYDQLNNFIKNYIDMPDKLVDLLIRFLGQNNGRLSKRARDKEFSKLTEAEVRTIERKYEEVFRDDE
;
A
#
# COMPACT_ATOMS: atom_id res chain seq x y z
N PRO A 1 22.00 2.42 10.12
CA PRO A 1 22.53 3.67 10.71
C PRO A 1 21.79 4.06 11.98
N PHE A 2 20.47 3.82 12.02
CA PHE A 2 19.64 4.01 13.21
C PHE A 2 19.32 2.67 13.89
N GLU A 3 18.91 2.71 15.15
CA GLU A 3 18.49 1.52 15.92
C GLU A 3 17.21 0.89 15.34
N ASP A 4 16.30 1.73 14.84
CA ASP A 4 15.08 1.32 14.14
C ASP A 4 14.76 2.33 13.02
N GLY A 5 13.88 1.96 12.10
CA GLY A 5 13.33 2.85 11.08
C GLY A 5 14.12 2.86 9.77
N ASN A 6 15.24 2.14 9.68
CA ASN A 6 16.05 2.10 8.45
C ASN A 6 15.23 1.66 7.22
N GLY A 7 14.33 0.67 7.38
CA GLY A 7 13.46 0.23 6.29
C GLY A 7 12.42 1.28 5.87
N ARG A 8 11.89 2.07 6.83
CA ARG A 8 10.97 3.18 6.54
C ARG A 8 11.69 4.30 5.79
N ILE A 9 12.91 4.64 6.23
CA ILE A 9 13.76 5.63 5.56
C ILE A 9 14.12 5.16 4.15
N HIS A 10 14.48 3.89 3.95
CA HIS A 10 14.83 3.38 2.63
C HIS A 10 13.67 3.53 1.64
N ARG A 11 12.45 3.14 2.03
CA ARG A 11 11.27 3.32 1.18
C ARG A 11 10.94 4.80 0.92
N TYR A 12 11.12 5.66 1.93
CA TYR A 12 11.00 7.11 1.74
C TYR A 12 12.02 7.63 0.72
N LEU A 13 13.26 7.14 0.74
CA LEU A 13 14.29 7.57 -0.21
C LEU A 13 13.94 7.21 -1.65
N PHE A 14 13.30 6.06 -1.91
CA PHE A 14 12.78 5.76 -3.26
C PHE A 14 11.80 6.83 -3.74
N HIS A 15 10.82 7.17 -2.89
CA HIS A 15 9.85 8.21 -3.22
C HIS A 15 10.51 9.57 -3.44
N HIS A 16 11.46 9.94 -2.58
CA HIS A 16 12.21 11.19 -2.69
C HIS A 16 12.98 11.30 -4.01
N VAL A 17 13.72 10.25 -4.39
CA VAL A 17 14.49 10.23 -5.64
C VAL A 17 13.56 10.28 -6.85
N LEU A 18 12.45 9.54 -6.87
CA LEU A 18 11.48 9.60 -7.97
C LEU A 18 10.88 10.99 -8.13
N ALA A 19 10.55 11.65 -7.02
CA ALA A 19 10.04 13.02 -7.02
C ALA A 19 11.09 14.03 -7.50
N GLU A 20 12.33 13.93 -7.04
CA GLU A 20 13.43 14.82 -7.45
C GLU A 20 13.76 14.66 -8.95
N LYS A 21 13.66 13.44 -9.48
CA LYS A 21 13.86 13.15 -10.91
C LYS A 21 12.68 13.57 -11.79
N GLY A 22 11.59 14.09 -11.22
CA GLY A 22 10.41 14.51 -11.97
C GLY A 22 9.68 13.35 -12.63
N PHE A 23 9.83 12.13 -12.11
CA PHE A 23 9.11 10.94 -12.60
C PHE A 23 7.59 11.08 -12.40
N VAL A 24 7.19 11.90 -11.42
CA VAL A 24 5.81 12.11 -11.00
C VAL A 24 5.54 13.62 -11.00
N PRO A 25 4.36 14.09 -11.45
CA PRO A 25 4.02 15.50 -11.34
C PRO A 25 4.10 16.00 -9.89
N LYS A 26 4.48 17.27 -9.71
CA LYS A 26 4.58 17.87 -8.38
C LYS A 26 3.24 17.80 -7.65
N GLY A 27 3.27 17.40 -6.38
CA GLY A 27 2.09 17.31 -5.52
C GLY A 27 1.36 15.97 -5.57
N LEU A 28 1.76 15.04 -6.46
CA LEU A 28 1.23 13.68 -6.48
C LEU A 28 2.15 12.74 -5.68
N VAL A 29 1.54 11.92 -4.84
CA VAL A 29 2.23 10.83 -4.14
C VAL A 29 2.23 9.61 -5.05
N PHE A 30 3.41 9.12 -5.39
CA PHE A 30 3.57 7.90 -6.17
C PHE A 30 3.65 6.68 -5.24
N PRO A 31 2.67 5.77 -5.26
CA PRO A 31 2.49 4.76 -4.22
C PRO A 31 3.40 3.52 -4.37
N VAL A 32 4.64 3.68 -4.87
CA VAL A 32 5.60 2.57 -5.02
C VAL A 32 5.86 1.83 -3.71
N SER A 33 5.75 2.52 -2.58
CA SER A 33 5.93 1.90 -1.26
C SER A 33 4.81 0.91 -0.91
N ALA A 34 3.60 1.08 -1.46
CA ALA A 34 2.50 0.14 -1.29
C ALA A 34 2.80 -1.16 -2.05
N VAL A 35 3.24 -1.06 -3.31
CA VAL A 35 3.63 -2.22 -4.12
C VAL A 35 4.80 -2.98 -3.49
N ILE A 36 5.82 -2.27 -3.00
CA ILE A 36 6.94 -2.90 -2.26
C ILE A 36 6.44 -3.62 -1.00
N LEU A 37 5.42 -3.09 -0.32
CA LEU A 37 4.86 -3.72 0.88
C LEU A 37 4.04 -4.97 0.54
N GLU A 38 3.31 -4.98 -0.57
CA GLU A 38 2.62 -6.16 -1.09
C GLU A 38 3.62 -7.25 -1.51
N ARG A 39 4.77 -6.84 -2.06
CA ARG A 39 5.88 -7.72 -2.47
C ARG A 39 7.01 -7.78 -1.44
N ILE A 40 6.68 -7.74 -0.14
CA ILE A 40 7.68 -7.61 0.93
C ILE A 40 8.68 -8.77 0.97
N ASP A 41 8.27 -9.98 0.59
CA ASP A 41 9.14 -11.14 0.54
C ASP A 41 10.14 -11.06 -0.62
N ASP A 42 9.71 -10.60 -1.81
CA ASP A 42 10.60 -10.36 -2.96
C ASP A 42 11.60 -9.25 -2.65
N TYR A 43 11.12 -8.17 -2.04
CA TYR A 43 11.96 -7.07 -1.57
C TYR A 43 13.04 -7.57 -0.60
N ARG A 44 12.66 -8.40 0.38
CA ARG A 44 13.59 -9.01 1.33
C ARG A 44 14.62 -9.88 0.61
N GLN A 45 14.18 -10.77 -0.28
CA GLN A 45 15.06 -11.66 -1.05
C GLN A 45 16.05 -10.86 -1.91
N THR A 46 15.59 -9.78 -2.53
CA THR A 46 16.42 -8.89 -3.37
C THR A 46 17.51 -8.21 -2.56
N LEU A 47 17.19 -7.75 -1.34
CA LEU A 47 18.20 -7.18 -0.43
C LEU A 47 19.16 -8.26 0.09
N GLU A 48 18.63 -9.42 0.46
CA GLU A 48 19.38 -10.55 0.98
C GLU A 48 20.35 -11.15 -0.04
N HIS A 49 20.01 -11.09 -1.34
CA HIS A 49 20.89 -11.53 -2.41
C HIS A 49 22.28 -10.87 -2.33
N TYR A 50 22.30 -9.57 -2.01
CA TYR A 50 23.54 -8.84 -1.82
C TYR A 50 24.10 -9.00 -0.40
N SER A 51 23.26 -8.89 0.63
CA SER A 51 23.76 -8.82 2.01
C SER A 51 24.21 -10.17 2.57
N LYS A 52 23.47 -11.27 2.33
CA LYS A 52 23.75 -12.58 2.95
C LYS A 52 25.16 -13.10 2.70
N PRO A 53 25.69 -13.13 1.46
CA PRO A 53 27.03 -13.66 1.20
C PRO A 53 28.14 -12.88 1.92
N ARG A 54 27.89 -11.62 2.29
CA ARG A 54 28.87 -10.75 2.97
C ARG A 54 28.88 -10.96 4.47
N LEU A 55 27.77 -11.40 5.07
CA LEU A 55 27.65 -11.57 6.53
C LEU A 55 28.69 -12.54 7.08
N ASP A 56 29.05 -13.59 6.33
CA ASP A 56 30.06 -14.57 6.73
C ASP A 56 31.47 -13.97 6.88
N PHE A 57 31.74 -12.82 6.24
CA PHE A 57 33.01 -12.12 6.29
C PHE A 57 33.02 -10.93 7.28
N ILE A 58 31.91 -10.68 7.96
CA ILE A 58 31.74 -9.57 8.89
C ILE A 58 31.81 -10.10 10.31
N LYS A 59 32.88 -9.77 11.02
CA LYS A 59 32.98 -9.99 12.46
C LYS A 59 32.26 -8.86 13.18
N TRP A 60 31.26 -9.17 13.98
CA TRP A 60 30.48 -8.18 14.70
C TRP A 60 30.12 -8.65 16.11
N ARG A 61 29.79 -7.69 16.98
CA ARG A 61 29.19 -7.94 18.31
C ARG A 61 27.99 -7.02 18.56
N PRO A 62 27.00 -7.43 19.36
CA PRO A 62 25.94 -6.54 19.79
C PRO A 62 26.50 -5.48 20.76
N THR A 63 25.93 -4.30 20.71
CA THR A 63 26.19 -3.18 21.63
C THR A 63 25.11 -3.12 22.71
N ASP A 64 25.38 -2.43 23.82
CA ASP A 64 24.44 -2.28 24.93
C ASP A 64 23.11 -1.60 24.55
N LYS A 65 23.09 -0.86 23.42
CA LYS A 65 21.90 -0.19 22.88
C LYS A 65 21.13 -1.03 21.85
N GLY A 66 21.53 -2.29 21.64
CA GLY A 66 20.89 -3.16 20.65
C GLY A 66 21.31 -2.91 19.19
N ASN A 67 22.36 -2.11 18.97
CA ASN A 67 22.98 -1.93 17.66
C ASN A 67 24.17 -2.90 17.47
N VAL A 68 24.83 -2.88 16.32
CA VAL A 68 25.98 -3.74 16.00
C VAL A 68 27.28 -2.95 15.91
N GLU A 69 28.37 -3.52 16.44
CA GLU A 69 29.73 -3.02 16.27
C GLU A 69 30.51 -3.97 15.36
N ILE A 70 31.13 -3.43 14.31
CA ILE A 70 31.93 -4.18 13.35
C ILE A 70 33.38 -4.21 13.81
N LEU A 71 33.98 -5.41 13.87
CA LEU A 71 35.29 -5.68 14.46
C LEU A 71 36.42 -5.84 13.42
N ASN A 72 36.10 -5.76 12.13
CA ASN A 72 37.06 -5.85 11.03
C ASN A 72 36.81 -4.80 9.93
N GLU A 73 37.84 -4.54 9.13
CA GLU A 73 37.73 -3.79 7.88
C GLU A 73 36.79 -4.53 6.92
N THR A 74 35.76 -3.84 6.43
CA THR A 74 34.75 -4.43 5.52
C THR A 74 34.59 -3.65 4.22
N ILE A 75 35.35 -2.57 4.01
CA ILE A 75 35.18 -1.66 2.86
C ILE A 75 35.27 -2.38 1.52
N ASP A 76 36.15 -3.38 1.41
CA ASP A 76 36.34 -4.16 0.19
C ASP A 76 35.09 -4.99 -0.18
N LEU A 77 34.24 -5.32 0.79
CA LEU A 77 32.97 -6.02 0.56
C LEU A 77 31.93 -5.14 -0.14
N TYR A 78 32.07 -3.81 -0.08
CA TYR A 78 31.10 -2.83 -0.57
C TYR A 78 31.61 -1.97 -1.74
N ARG A 79 32.90 -2.03 -2.08
CA ARG A 79 33.53 -1.17 -3.10
C ARG A 79 32.91 -1.32 -4.50
N TYR A 80 32.50 -2.54 -4.86
CA TYR A 80 31.91 -2.87 -6.16
C TYR A 80 30.50 -3.42 -5.97
N PHE A 81 29.59 -2.55 -5.52
CA PHE A 81 28.19 -2.92 -5.39
C PHE A 81 27.53 -3.05 -6.76
N ASP A 82 27.26 -4.29 -7.17
CA ASP A 82 26.32 -4.57 -8.24
C ASP A 82 24.89 -4.50 -7.70
N ALA A 83 24.20 -3.41 -8.06
CA ALA A 83 22.83 -3.13 -7.65
C ALA A 83 21.80 -3.57 -8.71
N THR A 84 22.19 -4.34 -9.73
CA THR A 84 21.31 -4.68 -10.87
C THR A 84 20.00 -5.27 -10.40
N ARG A 85 20.05 -6.27 -9.52
CA ARG A 85 18.85 -6.96 -9.02
C ARG A 85 17.93 -6.05 -8.20
N GLN A 86 18.52 -5.14 -7.42
CA GLN A 86 17.78 -4.13 -6.64
C GLN A 86 17.12 -3.10 -7.55
N ALA A 87 17.82 -2.69 -8.62
CA ALA A 87 17.29 -1.78 -9.62
C ALA A 87 16.14 -2.42 -10.40
N GLU A 88 16.32 -3.65 -10.91
CA GLU A 88 15.28 -4.42 -11.60
C GLU A 88 14.01 -4.53 -10.75
N PHE A 89 14.14 -4.98 -9.49
CA PHE A 89 13.01 -5.08 -8.56
C PHE A 89 12.29 -3.73 -8.36
N LEU A 90 13.05 -2.63 -8.21
CA LEU A 90 12.45 -1.31 -8.07
C LEU A 90 11.67 -0.91 -9.34
N PHE A 91 12.22 -1.19 -10.52
CA PHE A 91 11.55 -0.89 -11.79
C PHE A 91 10.32 -1.75 -12.02
N GLU A 92 10.32 -3.03 -11.63
CA GLU A 92 9.13 -3.86 -11.63
C GLU A 92 8.04 -3.27 -10.71
N CYS A 93 8.41 -2.82 -9.50
CA CYS A 93 7.46 -2.17 -8.60
C CYS A 93 6.90 -0.87 -9.19
N VAL A 94 7.74 -0.09 -9.89
CA VAL A 94 7.32 1.13 -10.60
C VAL A 94 6.36 0.79 -11.74
N GLU A 95 6.66 -0.23 -12.53
CA GLU A 95 5.81 -0.70 -13.62
C GLU A 95 4.44 -1.13 -13.11
N GLU A 96 4.39 -1.92 -12.05
CA GLU A 96 3.15 -2.35 -11.40
C GLU A 96 2.36 -1.17 -10.84
N THR A 97 3.05 -0.19 -10.24
CA THR A 97 2.42 1.03 -9.74
C THR A 97 1.72 1.80 -10.87
N VAL A 98 2.39 1.95 -12.03
CA VAL A 98 1.88 2.71 -13.17
C VAL A 98 0.77 1.96 -13.91
N ASN A 99 0.94 0.66 -14.13
CA ASN A 99 0.07 -0.11 -15.02
C ASN A 99 -1.11 -0.79 -14.30
N LYS A 100 -1.06 -0.91 -12.97
CA LYS A 100 -2.13 -1.55 -12.18
C LYS A 100 -2.60 -0.67 -11.04
N THR A 101 -1.73 -0.37 -10.07
CA THR A 101 -2.14 0.28 -8.82
C THR A 101 -2.82 1.64 -9.05
N LEU A 102 -2.21 2.52 -9.85
CA LEU A 102 -2.78 3.83 -10.14
C LEU A 102 -4.10 3.74 -10.93
N PRO A 103 -4.19 2.98 -12.04
CA PRO A 103 -5.47 2.75 -12.73
C PRO A 103 -6.57 2.19 -11.82
N ASP A 104 -6.25 1.20 -10.98
CA ASP A 104 -7.20 0.57 -10.06
C ASP A 104 -7.67 1.56 -8.99
N GLU A 105 -6.77 2.37 -8.44
CA GLU A 105 -7.10 3.42 -7.47
C GLU A 105 -8.01 4.49 -8.09
N VAL A 106 -7.72 4.94 -9.31
CA VAL A 106 -8.56 5.90 -10.03
C VAL A 106 -9.94 5.32 -10.33
N SER A 107 -10.02 4.07 -10.78
CA SER A 107 -11.30 3.37 -11.04
C SER A 107 -12.10 3.24 -9.75
N TYR A 108 -11.45 2.83 -8.65
CA TYR A 108 -12.08 2.74 -7.33
C TYR A 108 -12.63 4.09 -6.86
N LEU A 109 -11.86 5.16 -6.96
CA LEU A 109 -12.30 6.51 -6.57
C LEU A 109 -13.52 6.97 -7.37
N ALA A 110 -13.53 6.73 -8.69
CA ALA A 110 -14.68 7.06 -9.52
C ALA A 110 -15.95 6.30 -9.09
N LYS A 111 -15.82 4.99 -8.83
CA LYS A 111 -16.91 4.13 -8.34
C LYS A 111 -17.39 4.55 -6.96
N TYR A 112 -16.46 4.89 -6.07
CA TYR A 112 -16.73 5.41 -4.75
C TYR A 112 -17.57 6.69 -4.82
N ASP A 113 -17.17 7.65 -5.64
CA ASP A 113 -17.88 8.92 -5.82
C ASP A 113 -19.31 8.71 -6.36
N GLN A 114 -19.48 7.79 -7.32
CA GLN A 114 -20.80 7.44 -7.84
C GLN A 114 -21.73 6.89 -6.76
N LEU A 115 -21.24 5.92 -5.97
CA LEU A 115 -22.03 5.31 -4.90
C LEU A 115 -22.31 6.31 -3.76
N ASN A 116 -21.32 7.11 -3.39
CA ASN A 116 -21.45 8.13 -2.37
C ASN A 116 -22.52 9.16 -2.74
N ASN A 117 -22.46 9.70 -3.96
CA ASN A 117 -23.47 10.63 -4.48
C ASN A 117 -24.86 10.00 -4.54
N PHE A 118 -24.97 8.71 -4.92
CA PHE A 118 -26.24 8.00 -4.90
C PHE A 118 -26.83 7.92 -3.48
N ILE A 119 -26.03 7.49 -2.49
CA ILE A 119 -26.51 7.32 -1.12
C ILE A 119 -26.96 8.66 -0.54
N LYS A 120 -26.17 9.73 -0.72
CA LYS A 120 -26.51 11.08 -0.22
C LYS A 120 -27.81 11.63 -0.82
N ASN A 121 -28.10 11.31 -2.09
CA ASN A 121 -29.33 11.74 -2.75
C ASN A 121 -30.53 10.86 -2.39
N TYR A 122 -30.30 9.60 -2.01
CA TYR A 122 -31.35 8.65 -1.69
C TYR A 122 -31.79 8.72 -0.22
N ILE A 123 -30.86 8.96 0.70
CA ILE A 123 -31.10 8.96 2.15
C ILE A 123 -30.34 10.13 2.79
N ASP A 124 -31.02 10.87 3.67
CA ASP A 124 -30.38 11.87 4.52
C ASP A 124 -29.54 11.17 5.60
N MET A 125 -28.23 11.10 5.36
CA MET A 125 -27.27 10.40 6.20
C MET A 125 -26.01 11.26 6.37
N PRO A 126 -25.44 11.34 7.60
CA PRO A 126 -24.14 11.97 7.82
C PRO A 126 -23.03 11.34 6.97
N ASP A 127 -22.15 12.16 6.38
CA ASP A 127 -21.05 11.72 5.50
C ASP A 127 -20.23 10.55 6.09
N LYS A 128 -19.88 10.63 7.38
CA LYS A 128 -19.12 9.56 8.06
C LYS A 128 -19.82 8.21 8.05
N LEU A 129 -21.15 8.18 8.10
CA LEU A 129 -21.93 6.94 8.03
C LEU A 129 -22.00 6.41 6.60
N VAL A 130 -22.03 7.29 5.59
CA VAL A 130 -21.95 6.89 4.18
C VAL A 130 -20.59 6.27 3.89
N ASP A 131 -19.50 6.91 4.30
CA ASP A 131 -18.14 6.37 4.15
C ASP A 131 -18.00 5.01 4.85
N LEU A 132 -18.56 4.87 6.06
CA LEU A 132 -18.58 3.62 6.81
C LEU A 132 -19.38 2.55 6.06
N LEU A 133 -20.53 2.91 5.50
CA LEU A 133 -21.40 2.00 4.75
C LEU A 133 -20.69 1.43 3.52
N ILE A 134 -20.09 2.30 2.71
CA ILE A 134 -19.34 1.89 1.51
C ILE A 134 -18.19 0.96 1.90
N ARG A 135 -17.47 1.26 2.99
CA ARG A 135 -16.39 0.39 3.49
C ARG A 135 -16.90 -0.99 3.91
N PHE A 136 -18.04 -1.05 4.61
CA PHE A 136 -18.64 -2.33 5.03
C PHE A 136 -19.11 -3.17 3.84
N LEU A 137 -19.63 -2.53 2.80
CA LEU A 137 -20.00 -3.19 1.54
C LEU A 137 -18.75 -3.75 0.85
N GLY A 138 -17.70 -2.94 0.73
CA GLY A 138 -16.42 -3.37 0.14
C GLY A 138 -15.79 -4.58 0.85
N GLN A 139 -15.84 -4.62 2.18
CA GLN A 139 -15.29 -5.74 2.96
C GLN A 139 -16.09 -7.04 2.83
N ASN A 140 -17.36 -6.97 2.45
CA ASN A 140 -18.29 -8.11 2.45
C ASN A 140 -18.89 -8.36 1.06
N ASN A 141 -18.13 -8.09 -0.01
CA ASN A 141 -18.54 -8.30 -1.40
C ASN A 141 -19.93 -7.72 -1.73
N GLY A 142 -20.16 -6.47 -1.33
CA GLY A 142 -21.40 -5.74 -1.61
C GLY A 142 -22.59 -6.06 -0.70
N ARG A 143 -22.38 -6.78 0.41
CA ARG A 143 -23.47 -7.14 1.35
C ARG A 143 -23.21 -6.72 2.79
N LEU A 144 -24.21 -6.16 3.46
CA LEU A 144 -24.11 -5.86 4.88
C LEU A 144 -24.38 -7.10 5.72
N SER A 145 -23.47 -7.40 6.66
CA SER A 145 -23.71 -8.42 7.67
C SER A 145 -24.90 -8.04 8.57
N LYS A 146 -25.60 -9.05 9.12
CA LYS A 146 -26.71 -8.82 10.07
C LYS A 146 -26.31 -7.91 11.23
N ARG A 147 -25.12 -8.15 11.81
CA ARG A 147 -24.58 -7.32 12.89
C ARG A 147 -24.38 -5.86 12.48
N ALA A 148 -23.91 -5.60 11.26
CA ALA A 148 -23.70 -4.24 10.77
C ALA A 148 -25.05 -3.52 10.61
N ARG A 149 -26.05 -4.20 10.04
CA ARG A 149 -27.43 -3.70 9.92
C ARG A 149 -28.01 -3.37 11.30
N ASP A 150 -27.85 -4.27 12.27
CA ASP A 150 -28.48 -4.13 13.58
C ASP A 150 -27.79 -3.11 14.51
N LYS A 151 -26.46 -2.92 14.38
CA LYS A 151 -25.68 -2.05 15.28
C LYS A 151 -25.34 -0.70 14.68
N GLU A 152 -24.74 -0.68 13.49
CA GLU A 152 -24.19 0.53 12.88
C GLU A 152 -25.23 1.24 12.00
N PHE A 153 -26.12 0.47 11.38
CA PHE A 153 -27.09 0.96 10.40
C PHE A 153 -28.55 0.67 10.78
N SER A 154 -28.87 0.62 12.07
CA SER A 154 -30.20 0.25 12.59
C SER A 154 -31.34 1.16 12.14
N LYS A 155 -31.01 2.36 11.66
CA LYS A 155 -31.96 3.33 11.09
C LYS A 155 -32.34 3.04 9.64
N LEU A 156 -31.55 2.21 8.93
CA LEU A 156 -31.85 1.83 7.56
C LEU A 156 -32.95 0.75 7.53
N THR A 157 -33.93 0.97 6.68
CA THR A 157 -34.94 -0.04 6.36
C THR A 157 -34.35 -1.13 5.48
N GLU A 158 -34.95 -2.33 5.52
CA GLU A 158 -34.53 -3.44 4.66
C GLU A 158 -34.64 -3.09 3.15
N ALA A 159 -35.58 -2.23 2.77
CA ALA A 159 -35.74 -1.76 1.40
C ALA A 159 -34.59 -0.83 0.97
N GLU A 160 -34.16 0.07 1.86
CA GLU A 160 -33.02 0.95 1.62
C GLU A 160 -31.72 0.15 1.51
N VAL A 161 -31.49 -0.78 2.43
CA VAL A 161 -30.30 -1.66 2.39
C VAL A 161 -30.23 -2.42 1.07
N ARG A 162 -31.33 -3.05 0.64
CA ARG A 162 -31.35 -3.78 -0.65
C ARG A 162 -31.09 -2.86 -1.84
N THR A 163 -31.60 -1.64 -1.80
CA THR A 163 -31.40 -0.66 -2.87
C THR A 163 -29.93 -0.25 -2.96
N ILE A 164 -29.28 -0.02 -1.82
CA ILE A 164 -27.85 0.32 -1.75
C ILE A 164 -26.98 -0.87 -2.16
N GLU A 165 -27.26 -2.08 -1.67
CA GLU A 165 -26.53 -3.30 -2.06
C GLU A 165 -26.62 -3.55 -3.57
N ARG A 166 -27.81 -3.38 -4.16
CA ARG A 166 -27.98 -3.48 -5.62
C ARG A 166 -27.20 -2.39 -6.37
N LYS A 167 -27.23 -1.15 -5.89
CA LYS A 167 -26.47 -0.06 -6.53
C LYS A 167 -24.96 -0.29 -6.42
N TYR A 168 -24.50 -0.85 -5.31
CA TYR A 168 -23.12 -1.26 -5.14
C TYR A 168 -22.75 -2.33 -6.18
N GLU A 169 -23.57 -3.36 -6.36
CA GLU A 169 -23.32 -4.40 -7.36
C GLU A 169 -23.29 -3.81 -8.79
N GLU A 170 -24.18 -2.87 -9.14
CA GLU A 170 -24.15 -2.18 -10.43
C GLU A 170 -22.82 -1.43 -10.63
N VAL A 171 -22.43 -0.58 -9.67
CA VAL A 171 -21.25 0.29 -9.81
C VAL A 171 -19.92 -0.48 -9.76
N PHE A 172 -19.83 -1.52 -8.93
CA PHE A 172 -18.56 -2.23 -8.70
C PHE A 172 -18.37 -3.49 -9.56
N ARG A 173 -19.41 -3.98 -10.24
CA ARG A 173 -19.39 -5.23 -11.01
C ARG A 173 -19.49 -5.04 -12.53
N ASP A 174 -19.78 -3.83 -13.02
CA ASP A 174 -19.90 -3.51 -14.45
C ASP A 174 -18.56 -3.55 -15.25
N ASP A 175 -17.44 -3.96 -14.64
CA ASP A 175 -16.10 -4.03 -15.26
C ASP A 175 -15.49 -5.45 -15.33
N GLU A 176 -16.26 -6.52 -15.06
CA GLU A 176 -15.87 -7.91 -15.38
C GLU A 176 -16.39 -8.34 -16.76
#